data_AF-A0A7V2XUM3-F1
#
_entry.id   AF-A0A7V2XUM3-F1
#
_cell.length_a   1.000
_cell.length_b   1.000
_cell.length_c   1.000
_cell.angle_alpha   90.00
_cell.angle_beta   90.00
_cell.angle_gamma   90.00
#
_symmetry.space_group_name_H-M   'P 1'
#
loop_
_entity.id
_entity.type
_entity.pdbx_description
1 polymer ?
#
loop_
_entity_poly.entity_id
_entity_poly.type
_entity_poly.pdbx_seq_one_letter_code
_entity_poly.pdbx_strand_id
1 'polypeptide(L)' 'MPRPAPLGAEVVEEAVGLYRAARRQGLTVRSSVDCLIAACALRNGLTVLHRDRDYPLLAKVSGLQQRAV' A
#
# COMPACT_ATOMS: atom_id res chain seq x y z
N MET A 1 -27.91 7.34 -6.08
CA MET A 1 -27.18 6.39 -5.20
C MET A 1 -25.89 7.06 -4.75
N PRO A 2 -25.61 7.19 -3.44
CA PRO A 2 -24.31 7.70 -3.01
C PRO A 2 -23.23 6.71 -3.46
N ARG A 3 -22.20 7.21 -4.15
CA ARG A 3 -21.02 6.40 -4.51
C ARG A 3 -20.29 6.05 -3.20
N PRO A 4 -19.95 4.78 -2.93
CA PRO A 4 -19.16 4.44 -1.76
C PRO A 4 -17.87 5.27 -1.78
N ALA A 5 -17.47 5.75 -0.61
CA ALA A 5 -16.22 6.50 -0.48
C ALA A 5 -15.09 5.65 -1.08
N PRO A 6 -14.23 6.23 -1.93
CA PRO A 6 -13.15 5.48 -2.59
C PRO A 6 -12.17 4.85 -1.59
N LEU A 7 -12.13 5.37 -0.36
CA LEU A 7 -11.40 4.82 0.78
C LEU A 7 -12.40 4.41 1.86
N GLY A 8 -12.86 3.16 1.79
CA GLY A 8 -13.65 2.54 2.88
C GLY A 8 -12.75 2.11 4.05
N ALA A 9 -13.36 1.84 5.21
CA ALA A 9 -12.64 1.36 6.39
C ALA A 9 -11.77 0.11 6.10
N GLU A 10 -12.26 -0.80 5.25
CA GLU A 10 -11.55 -2.00 4.82
C GLU A 10 -10.17 -1.68 4.20
N VAL A 11 -10.09 -0.64 3.36
CA VAL A 11 -8.82 -0.24 2.72
C VAL A 11 -7.84 0.30 3.76
N VAL A 12 -8.35 0.97 4.78
CA VAL A 12 -7.53 1.47 5.90
C VAL A 12 -6.99 0.31 6.71
N GLU A 13 -7.81 -0.70 7.00
CA GLU A 13 -7.39 -1.90 7.71
C GLU A 13 -6.33 -2.70 6.92
N GLU A 14 -6.52 -2.85 5.62
CA GLU A 14 -5.54 -3.46 4.71
C GLU A 14 -4.20 -2.70 4.73
N ALA A 15 -4.23 -1.37 4.67
CA ALA A 15 -3.04 -0.53 4.77
C ALA A 15 -2.31 -0.68 6.12
N VAL A 16 -3.06 -0.76 7.22
CA VAL A 16 -2.51 -1.06 8.56
C VAL A 16 -1.87 -2.45 8.59
N GLY A 17 -2.49 -3.44 7.94
CA GLY A 17 -1.94 -4.78 7.76
C GLY A 17 -0.60 -4.78 7.03
N LEU A 18 -0.51 -4.07 5.90
CA LEU A 18 0.72 -3.85 5.14
C LEU A 18 1.82 -3.21 5.99
N TYR A 19 1.50 -2.14 6.71
CA TYR A 19 2.45 -1.47 7.59
C TYR A 19 3.00 -2.41 8.67
N ARG A 20 2.12 -3.17 9.32
CA ARG A 20 2.50 -4.16 10.34
C ARG A 20 3.35 -5.28 9.74
N ALA A 21 3.01 -5.76 8.54
CA ALA A 21 3.79 -6.79 7.85
C ALA A 21 5.21 -6.31 7.52
N ALA A 22 5.36 -5.09 7.00
CA ALA A 22 6.66 -4.47 6.76
C ALA A 22 7.48 -4.36 8.05
N ARG A 23 6.87 -3.85 9.13
CA ARG A 23 7.54 -3.70 10.44
C ARG A 23 7.98 -5.03 11.04
N ARG A 24 7.17 -6.09 10.93
CA ARG A 24 7.55 -7.44 11.39
C ARG A 24 8.78 -7.99 10.68
N GLN A 25 9.06 -7.54 9.46
CA GLN A 25 10.26 -7.92 8.70
C GLN A 25 11.43 -6.93 8.86
N GLY A 26 11.35 -5.99 9.81
CA GLY A 26 12.38 -4.97 10.03
C GLY A 26 12.40 -3.88 8.96
N LEU A 27 11.43 -3.85 8.04
CA LEU A 27 11.33 -2.81 7.03
C LEU A 27 10.58 -1.59 7.60
N THR A 28 11.19 -0.42 7.47
CA THR A 28 10.59 0.83 7.94
C THR A 28 9.94 1.56 6.78
N VAL A 29 8.62 1.43 6.67
CA VAL A 29 7.77 2.29 5.84
C VAL A 29 7.52 3.59 6.61
N ARG A 30 7.73 4.72 5.96
CA ARG A 30 7.77 6.05 6.60
C ARG A 30 6.45 6.79 6.45
N SER A 31 5.63 6.39 5.49
CA SER A 31 4.36 7.02 5.15
C SER A 31 3.18 6.06 5.30
N SER A 32 2.22 6.41 6.15
CA SER A 32 0.93 5.70 6.22
C SER A 32 0.10 5.87 4.94
N VAL A 33 0.30 6.98 4.22
CA VAL A 33 -0.35 7.26 2.94
C VAL A 33 0.16 6.31 1.85
N ASP A 34 1.46 5.97 1.84
CA ASP A 34 1.98 5.01 0.87
C ASP A 34 1.43 3.59 1.12
N CYS A 35 1.19 3.22 2.38
CA CYS A 35 0.45 1.99 2.68
C CYS A 35 -0.98 2.02 2.15
N LEU A 36 -1.68 3.16 2.25
CA LEU A 36 -3.03 3.32 1.70
C LEU A 36 -3.05 3.24 0.17
N ILE A 37 -2.10 3.90 -0.49
CA ILE A 37 -1.95 3.83 -1.95
C ILE A 37 -1.64 2.40 -2.38
N ALA A 38 -0.73 1.71 -1.69
CA ALA A 38 -0.40 0.32 -1.95
C ALA A 38 -1.60 -0.62 -1.74
N ALA A 39 -2.38 -0.43 -0.67
CA ALA A 39 -3.59 -1.21 -0.42
C ALA A 39 -4.63 -1.01 -1.54
N CYS A 40 -4.86 0.25 -1.96
CA CYS A 40 -5.71 0.56 -3.11
C CYS A 40 -5.21 -0.14 -4.39
N ALA A 41 -3.91 -0.07 -4.67
CA ALA A 41 -3.34 -0.69 -5.86
C ALA A 41 -3.49 -2.21 -5.85
N LEU A 42 -3.20 -2.86 -4.72
CA LEU A 42 -3.38 -4.30 -4.53
C LEU A 42 -4.83 -4.73 -4.75
N ARG A 43 -5.79 -4.02 -4.14
CA ARG A 43 -7.22 -4.30 -4.30
C ARG A 43 -7.68 -4.25 -5.75
N ASN A 44 -7.16 -3.31 -6.51
CA ASN A 44 -7.59 -3.06 -7.88
C ASN A 44 -6.67 -3.73 -8.92
N GLY A 45 -5.66 -4.51 -8.49
CA GLY A 45 -4.70 -5.14 -9.40
C GLY A 45 -3.86 -4.15 -10.21
N LEU A 46 -3.56 -2.97 -9.65
CA LEU A 46 -2.86 -1.88 -10.34
C LEU A 46 -1.36 -1.87 -9.99
N THR A 47 -0.57 -1.35 -10.91
CA THR A 47 0.86 -1.08 -10.68
C THR A 47 1.04 0.36 -10.19
N VAL A 48 1.77 0.55 -9.09
CA VAL A 48 2.10 1.88 -8.59
C VAL A 48 3.33 2.43 -9.32
N LEU A 49 3.17 3.55 -10.00
CA LEU A 49 4.27 4.32 -10.57
C LEU A 49 4.78 5.32 -9.52
N HIS A 50 6.05 5.30 -9.16
CA HIS A 50 6.55 6.12 -8.05
C HIS A 50 8.01 6.58 -8.20
N ARG A 51 8.41 7.51 -7.33
CA ARG A 51 9.81 7.89 -7.04
C ARG A 51 10.18 7.72 -5.57
N ASP A 52 9.31 7.06 -4.79
CA ASP A 52 9.54 6.81 -3.37
C ASP A 52 10.18 5.43 -3.13
N ARG A 53 11.05 5.33 -2.13
CA ARG A 53 11.71 4.08 -1.74
C ARG A 53 10.83 3.16 -0.89
N ASP A 54 9.69 3.64 -0.42
CA ASP A 54 8.78 2.87 0.42
C ASP A 54 8.03 1.79 -0.39
N TYR A 55 7.70 2.04 -1.65
CA TYR A 55 6.99 1.06 -2.50
C TYR A 55 7.78 -0.22 -2.77
N PRO A 56 9.10 -0.18 -3.07
CA PRO A 56 9.92 -1.39 -3.11
C PRO A 56 9.95 -2.16 -1.79
N LEU A 57 9.85 -1.49 -0.63
CA LEU A 57 9.78 -2.16 0.67
C LEU A 57 8.42 -2.84 0.88
N LEU A 58 7.33 -2.16 0.50
CA LEU A 58 5.98 -2.71 0.55
C LEU A 58 5.82 -3.92 -0.39
N ALA A 59 6.46 -3.90 -1.56
CA ALA A 59 6.50 -5.03 -2.48
C ALA A 59 7.27 -6.25 -1.95
N LYS A 60 8.17 -6.10 -0.97
CA LYS A 60 8.84 -7.26 -0.33
C LYS A 60 7.90 -8.04 0.60
N VAL A 61 6.84 -7.41 1.09
CA VAL A 61 5.93 -7.99 2.10
C VAL A 61 4.52 -8.21 1.58
N SER A 62 4.29 -8.00 0.29
CA SER A 62 2.99 -8.12 -0.36
C SER A 62 3.13 -8.46 -1.85
N GLY A 63 2.02 -8.66 -2.55
CA GLY A 63 2.00 -8.84 -4.01
C GLY A 63 2.07 -7.53 -4.82
N LEU A 64 2.47 -6.42 -4.21
CA LEU A 64 2.37 -5.09 -4.81
C LEU A 64 3.26 -4.99 -6.06
N GLN A 65 2.63 -4.68 -7.20
CA GLN A 65 3.35 -4.32 -8.42
C GLN A 65 3.74 -2.84 -8.35
N GLN A 66 5.02 -2.55 -8.57
CA GLN A 66 5.53 -1.18 -8.57
C GLN A 66 6.51 -0.95 -9.72
N ARG A 67 6.63 0.31 -10.15
CA ARG A 67 7.64 0.77 -11.10
C ARG A 67 8.20 2.12 -10.67
N ALA A 68 9.52 2.23 -10.60
CA ALA A 68 10.22 3.49 -10.37
C ALA A 68 10.31 4.36 -11.64
N VAL A 69 10.34 5.69 -11.49
CA VAL A 69 10.49 6.72 -12.56
C VAL A 69 11.73 7.57 -12.37
#